data_AF-A0A514BV53-F1
#
_entry.id   AF-A0A514BV53-F1
#
_cell.length_a   1.000
_cell.length_b   1.000
_cell.length_c   1.000
_cell.angle_alpha   90.00
_cell.angle_beta   90.00
_cell.angle_gamma   90.00
#
_symmetry.space_group_name_H-M   'P 1'
#
loop_
_entity.id
_entity.type
_entity.pdbx_description
1 polymer ?
#
loop_
_entity_poly.entity_id
_entity_poly.type
_entity_poly.pdbx_seq_one_letter_code
_entity_poly.pdbx_strand_id
1 'polypeptide(L)'
;MAMLVLALLALLAGLWWWRQRRMILSEDGINYVPTGDRDMEKAVAQARENFQFFVDRLRHPREGDEEFLVKARIEHDDQIEHIWLCDVMVDDDWFEGEIGNDPQVVPYKLGDRWRGTLAQLSDWAFFEHGRMQGNFTLRAMLPRMPRAQREQARQMLETRWDTRELAHLPWPENAVMPGQPRPDDISHGDSVLMEGVGDHLERHFGKIPRVFHEIVSPSAHIDLYPYPATVQRPFHVIATTGMAEKPMQLMEGVQADEWVELVMLLPPSWPLEQEAWNDEGHYWPFRWLKRVARFHYETGRWLGEGHVLTHGAEPAPIDPSCRYDSVLLAAPRALPAGFQRTTLSDGRSVRFLCLYFLDASARAELQERGREGFLAGIDAERLSV
;
A
#
# COMPACT_ATOMS: atom_id res chain seq x y z
N MET A 1 17.13 -22.93 44.19
CA MET A 1 16.77 -23.39 42.83
C MET A 1 15.87 -22.41 42.10
N ALA A 2 14.73 -21.97 42.66
CA ALA A 2 13.80 -21.05 41.99
C ALA A 2 14.41 -19.70 41.55
N MET A 3 15.23 -19.05 42.38
CA MET A 3 15.90 -17.78 42.00
C MET A 3 16.94 -17.93 40.88
N LEU A 4 17.61 -19.09 40.79
CA LEU A 4 18.59 -19.37 39.73
C LEU A 4 17.89 -19.64 38.38
N VAL A 5 16.72 -20.27 38.41
CA VAL A 5 15.89 -20.49 37.21
C VAL A 5 15.30 -19.16 36.71
N LEU A 6 14.83 -18.28 37.59
CA LEU A 6 14.33 -16.95 37.22
C LEU A 6 15.44 -16.04 36.65
N ALA A 7 16.63 -16.05 37.22
CA ALA A 7 17.76 -15.28 36.70
C ALA A 7 18.25 -15.79 35.34
N LEU A 8 18.26 -17.11 35.12
CA LEU A 8 18.60 -17.72 33.83
C LEU A 8 17.54 -17.42 32.77
N LEU A 9 16.25 -17.47 33.12
CA LEU A 9 15.16 -17.11 32.23
C LEU A 9 15.19 -15.61 31.88
N ALA A 10 15.53 -14.73 32.82
CA ALA A 10 15.71 -13.30 32.56
C ALA A 10 16.95 -13.01 31.68
N LEU A 11 18.03 -13.77 31.85
CA LEU A 11 19.23 -13.69 30.99
C LEU A 11 18.96 -14.24 29.58
N LEU A 12 18.22 -15.34 29.46
CA LEU A 12 17.83 -15.91 28.17
C LEU A 12 16.80 -15.04 27.46
N ALA A 13 15.82 -14.48 28.19
CA ALA A 13 14.91 -13.47 27.67
C ALA A 13 15.66 -12.20 27.27
N GLY A 14 16.63 -11.74 28.07
CA GLY A 14 17.48 -10.59 27.76
C GLY A 14 18.41 -10.82 26.56
N LEU A 15 18.95 -12.04 26.37
CA LEU A 15 19.73 -12.41 25.20
C LEU A 15 18.87 -12.59 23.95
N TRP A 16 17.65 -13.12 24.11
CA TRP A 16 16.66 -13.25 23.04
C TRP A 16 16.18 -11.87 22.59
N TRP A 17 15.85 -11.00 23.55
CA TRP A 17 15.52 -9.58 23.39
C TRP A 17 16.65 -8.79 22.74
N TRP A 18 17.90 -8.97 23.19
CA TRP A 18 19.06 -8.31 22.55
C TRP A 18 19.30 -8.83 21.12
N ARG A 19 19.03 -10.12 20.85
CA ARG A 19 19.22 -10.72 19.54
C ARG A 19 18.17 -10.27 18.52
N GLN A 20 16.90 -10.10 18.90
CA GLN A 20 15.85 -9.57 18.01
C GLN A 20 16.09 -8.09 17.68
N ARG A 21 16.27 -7.23 18.70
CA ARG A 21 16.68 -5.83 18.51
C ARG A 21 17.90 -5.70 17.60
N ARG A 22 18.98 -6.45 17.88
CA ARG A 22 20.22 -6.36 17.08
C ARG A 22 19.98 -6.75 15.62
N MET A 23 19.07 -7.66 15.30
CA MET A 23 18.77 -8.05 13.92
C MET A 23 18.01 -6.99 13.12
N ILE A 24 17.15 -6.16 13.75
CA ILE A 24 16.55 -5.00 13.08
C ILE A 24 17.58 -3.89 12.88
N LEU A 25 18.41 -3.69 13.91
CA LEU A 25 19.38 -2.59 14.00
C LEU A 25 20.64 -2.84 13.15
N SER A 26 21.00 -4.10 12.89
CA SER A 26 22.16 -4.47 12.08
C SER A 26 21.76 -4.72 10.62
N GLU A 27 21.93 -3.72 9.76
CA GLU A 27 21.99 -3.89 8.30
C GLU A 27 23.41 -4.31 7.85
N ASP A 28 24.10 -5.11 8.67
CA ASP A 28 25.50 -5.54 8.46
C ASP A 28 25.64 -6.28 7.12
N GLY A 29 25.93 -5.53 6.06
CA GLY A 29 26.21 -6.04 4.72
C GLY A 29 25.41 -5.42 3.58
N ILE A 30 24.48 -4.47 3.83
CA ILE A 30 23.67 -3.82 2.79
C ILE A 30 24.07 -2.33 2.66
N ASN A 31 25.36 -2.06 2.50
CA ASN A 31 25.91 -0.72 2.74
C ASN A 31 25.89 0.23 1.53
N TYR A 32 25.15 -0.04 0.46
CA TYR A 32 24.98 0.97 -0.59
C TYR A 32 23.76 0.69 -1.44
N VAL A 33 22.67 1.42 -1.17
CA VAL A 33 21.62 1.64 -2.17
C VAL A 33 21.80 3.06 -2.68
N PRO A 34 21.95 3.28 -4.00
CA PRO A 34 22.08 4.62 -4.54
C PRO A 34 20.93 5.53 -4.10
N THR A 35 21.25 6.78 -3.79
CA THR A 35 20.24 7.84 -3.64
C THR A 35 19.39 7.87 -4.92
N GLY A 36 18.05 7.80 -4.78
CA GLY A 36 17.15 7.72 -5.93
C GLY A 36 16.78 6.30 -6.39
N ASP A 37 17.05 5.26 -5.60
CA ASP A 37 16.57 3.92 -5.92
C ASP A 37 15.04 3.84 -5.79
N ARG A 38 14.38 3.63 -6.94
CA ARG A 38 12.92 3.59 -7.06
C ARG A 38 12.24 2.57 -6.14
N ASP A 39 12.86 1.42 -5.88
CA ASP A 39 12.23 0.41 -5.01
C ASP A 39 12.34 0.82 -3.54
N MET A 40 13.40 1.53 -3.16
CA MET A 40 13.55 2.08 -1.81
C MET A 40 12.62 3.27 -1.57
N GLU A 41 12.47 4.16 -2.55
CA GLU A 41 11.54 5.29 -2.44
C GLU A 41 10.09 4.82 -2.30
N LYS A 42 9.70 3.79 -3.06
CA LYS A 42 8.40 3.10 -2.88
C LYS A 42 8.24 2.47 -1.50
N ALA A 43 9.28 1.83 -0.99
CA ALA A 43 9.25 1.25 0.35
C ALA A 43 9.06 2.32 1.44
N VAL A 44 9.77 3.45 1.33
CA VAL A 44 9.62 4.59 2.25
C VAL A 44 8.21 5.18 2.18
N ALA A 45 7.68 5.36 0.97
CA ALA A 45 6.30 5.79 0.76
C ALA A 45 5.30 4.87 1.45
N GLN A 46 5.45 3.56 1.26
CA GLN A 46 4.57 2.56 1.87
C GLN A 46 4.70 2.53 3.40
N ALA A 47 5.90 2.72 3.93
CA ALA A 47 6.09 2.86 5.37
C ALA A 47 5.30 4.05 5.91
N ARG A 48 5.39 5.22 5.26
CA ARG A 48 4.67 6.42 5.67
C ARG A 48 3.16 6.27 5.59
N GLU A 49 2.65 5.68 4.51
CA GLU A 49 1.22 5.45 4.31
C GLU A 49 0.63 4.59 5.45
N ASN A 50 1.39 3.60 5.91
CA ASN A 50 0.95 2.65 6.93
C ASN A 50 1.44 3.01 8.33
N PHE A 51 1.97 4.22 8.52
CA PHE A 51 2.52 4.63 9.81
C PHE A 51 1.44 4.78 10.89
N GLN A 52 0.22 5.17 10.53
CA GLN A 52 -0.88 5.25 11.50
C GLN A 52 -1.17 3.89 12.16
N PHE A 53 -1.08 2.79 11.40
CA PHE A 53 -1.18 1.45 11.97
C PHE A 53 -0.09 1.21 13.02
N PHE A 54 1.16 1.58 12.74
CA PHE A 54 2.24 1.49 13.72
C PHE A 54 1.93 2.32 14.97
N VAL A 55 1.46 3.56 14.81
CA VAL A 55 1.11 4.45 15.94
C VAL A 55 0.00 3.85 16.79
N ASP A 56 -1.04 3.30 16.17
CA ASP A 56 -2.17 2.70 16.87
C ASP A 56 -1.74 1.46 17.65
N ARG A 57 -0.87 0.61 17.07
CA ARG A 57 -0.31 -0.56 17.74
C ARG A 57 0.68 -0.17 18.85
N LEU A 58 1.45 0.89 18.67
CA LEU A 58 2.36 1.43 19.69
C LEU A 58 1.58 1.97 20.90
N ARG A 59 0.48 2.71 20.66
CA ARG A 59 -0.38 3.27 21.71
C ARG A 59 -1.24 2.22 22.40
N HIS A 60 -1.64 1.17 21.66
CA HIS A 60 -2.46 0.08 22.16
C HIS A 60 -1.86 -1.30 21.77
N PRO A 61 -0.75 -1.72 22.40
CA PRO A 61 -0.15 -3.02 22.12
C PRO A 61 -1.11 -4.18 22.44
N ARG A 62 -1.10 -5.21 21.59
CA ARG A 62 -1.79 -6.48 21.82
C ARG A 62 -0.79 -7.48 22.42
N GLU A 63 -1.32 -8.59 22.91
CA GLU A 63 -0.48 -9.71 23.34
C GLU A 63 0.43 -10.16 22.18
N GLY A 64 1.71 -10.37 22.49
CA GLY A 64 2.73 -10.76 21.51
C GLY A 64 3.36 -9.61 20.74
N ASP A 65 2.95 -8.36 20.98
CA ASP A 65 3.62 -7.20 20.40
C ASP A 65 4.86 -6.81 21.17
N GLU A 66 5.95 -6.59 20.46
CA GLU A 66 7.23 -6.19 21.04
C GLU A 66 8.06 -5.35 20.07
N GLU A 67 9.03 -4.63 20.63
CA GLU A 67 10.08 -3.92 19.90
C GLU A 67 9.57 -2.94 18.83
N PHE A 68 8.90 -1.87 19.23
CA PHE A 68 8.52 -0.80 18.31
C PHE A 68 9.72 0.10 17.99
N LEU A 69 10.04 0.23 16.70
CA LEU A 69 11.13 1.07 16.19
C LEU A 69 10.67 1.89 14.97
N VAL A 70 11.30 3.06 14.79
CA VAL A 70 11.13 3.90 13.60
C VAL A 70 12.48 4.18 12.98
N LYS A 71 12.59 4.14 11.66
CA LYS A 71 13.82 4.48 10.93
C LYS A 71 13.72 5.92 10.45
N ALA A 72 14.61 6.78 10.91
CA ALA A 72 14.68 8.19 10.54
C ALA A 72 15.76 8.45 9.49
N ARG A 73 15.44 9.28 8.50
CA ARG A 73 16.40 9.92 7.61
C ARG A 73 16.96 11.16 8.29
N ILE A 74 18.23 11.09 8.70
CA ILE A 74 18.94 12.15 9.41
C ILE A 74 19.99 12.75 8.47
N GLU A 75 19.96 14.07 8.30
CA GLU A 75 20.91 14.80 7.47
C GLU A 75 21.90 15.60 8.33
N HIS A 76 23.17 15.57 7.96
CA HIS A 76 24.21 16.42 8.55
C HIS A 76 25.35 16.64 7.54
N ASP A 77 25.74 17.90 7.32
CA ASP A 77 26.85 18.29 6.43
C ASP A 77 26.81 17.58 5.06
N ASP A 78 25.65 17.66 4.38
CA ASP A 78 25.35 17.03 3.08
C ASP A 78 25.40 15.49 3.05
N GLN A 79 25.58 14.85 4.20
CA GLN A 79 25.49 13.41 4.38
C GLN A 79 24.12 13.02 4.93
N ILE A 80 23.61 11.89 4.46
CA ILE A 80 22.32 11.33 4.87
C ILE A 80 22.58 9.96 5.47
N GLU A 81 22.03 9.72 6.65
CA GLU A 81 22.02 8.41 7.29
C GLU A 81 20.60 7.99 7.65
N HIS A 82 20.27 6.72 7.45
CA HIS A 82 19.01 6.15 7.88
C HIS A 82 19.23 5.36 9.17
N ILE A 83 18.70 5.87 10.28
CA ILE A 83 18.98 5.39 11.64
C ILE A 83 17.69 4.90 12.29
N TRP A 84 17.73 3.71 12.86
CA TRP A 84 16.65 3.18 13.68
C TRP A 84 16.65 3.84 15.05
N LEU A 85 15.47 4.26 15.50
CA LEU A 85 15.20 4.77 16.83
C LEU A 85 14.37 3.75 17.60
N CYS A 86 14.75 3.50 18.84
CA CYS A 86 13.98 2.72 19.81
C CYS A 86 13.28 3.63 20.82
N ASP A 87 12.47 3.02 21.69
CA ASP A 87 11.73 3.71 22.77
C ASP A 87 10.93 4.91 22.22
N VAL A 88 10.25 4.62 21.12
CA VAL A 88 9.63 5.61 20.25
C VAL A 88 8.41 6.25 20.92
N MET A 89 8.32 7.56 20.81
CA MET A 89 7.13 8.34 21.09
C MET A 89 6.66 9.00 19.80
N VAL A 90 5.36 8.92 19.53
CA VAL A 90 4.75 9.50 18.32
C VAL A 90 3.57 10.39 18.66
N ASP A 91 3.57 11.55 18.04
CA ASP A 91 2.47 12.52 17.99
C ASP A 91 2.07 12.77 16.54
N ASP A 92 1.06 13.59 16.29
CA ASP A 92 0.43 13.74 14.97
C ASP A 92 1.43 14.19 13.88
N ASP A 93 2.38 15.07 14.22
CA ASP A 93 3.32 15.66 13.26
C ASP A 93 4.80 15.24 13.46
N TRP A 94 5.11 14.58 14.58
CA TRP A 94 6.50 14.31 14.99
C TRP A 94 6.67 12.96 15.68
N PHE A 95 7.89 12.45 15.62
CA PHE A 95 8.32 11.29 16.40
C PHE A 95 9.67 11.54 17.05
N GLU A 96 9.90 10.92 18.20
CA GLU A 96 11.14 10.97 18.97
C GLU A 96 11.50 9.56 19.41
N GLY A 97 12.80 9.29 19.53
CA GLY A 97 13.29 8.05 20.12
C GLY A 97 14.78 8.14 20.43
N GLU A 98 15.32 7.04 20.92
CA GLU A 98 16.75 6.87 21.18
C GLU A 98 17.42 6.18 20.00
N ILE A 99 18.59 6.66 19.59
CA ILE A 99 19.35 6.06 18.49
C ILE A 99 19.70 4.61 18.83
N GLY A 100 19.24 3.68 18.00
CA GLY A 100 19.34 2.24 18.21
C GLY A 100 20.50 1.57 17.46
N ASN A 101 21.08 2.19 16.42
CA ASN A 101 22.26 1.68 15.72
C ASN A 101 23.39 2.71 15.72
N ASP A 102 24.65 2.24 15.59
CA ASP A 102 25.84 3.09 15.65
C ASP A 102 25.92 4.06 14.46
N PRO A 103 25.76 5.38 14.67
CA PRO A 103 25.82 6.36 13.58
C PRO A 103 27.22 6.42 12.96
N GLN A 104 27.30 6.58 11.64
CA GLN A 104 28.56 6.63 10.90
C GLN A 104 28.90 8.02 10.37
N VAL A 105 27.88 8.77 9.93
CA VAL A 105 28.07 10.03 9.19
C VAL A 105 27.33 11.22 9.80
N VAL A 106 26.54 11.00 10.86
CA VAL A 106 25.85 12.06 11.61
C VAL A 106 26.45 12.24 13.01
N PRO A 107 26.31 13.42 13.66
CA PRO A 107 27.08 13.79 14.84
C PRO A 107 26.41 13.29 16.14
N TYR A 108 25.83 12.10 16.09
CA TYR A 108 25.11 11.48 17.20
C TYR A 108 25.76 10.16 17.60
N LYS A 109 25.35 9.62 18.74
CA LYS A 109 25.82 8.35 19.29
C LYS A 109 24.66 7.42 19.59
N LEU A 110 24.97 6.13 19.68
CA LEU A 110 24.05 5.13 20.19
C LEU A 110 23.48 5.56 21.55
N GLY A 111 22.15 5.56 21.67
CA GLY A 111 21.41 5.99 22.85
C GLY A 111 21.13 7.49 22.94
N ASP A 112 21.65 8.32 22.03
CA ASP A 112 21.26 9.74 22.00
C ASP A 112 19.78 9.87 21.62
N ARG A 113 19.10 10.85 22.21
CA ARG A 113 17.73 11.19 21.81
C ARG A 113 17.73 12.02 20.55
N TRP A 114 16.83 11.67 19.64
CA TRP A 114 16.61 12.40 18.40
C TRP A 114 15.11 12.56 18.13
N ARG A 115 14.73 13.71 17.57
CA ARG A 115 13.36 14.04 17.18
C ARG A 115 13.32 14.50 15.72
N GLY A 116 12.30 14.05 15.01
CA GLY A 116 12.05 14.45 13.62
C GLY A 116 10.56 14.53 13.29
N THR A 117 10.30 14.90 12.04
CA THR A 117 8.95 14.99 11.47
C THR A 117 8.64 13.76 10.61
N LEU A 118 7.36 13.55 10.26
CA LEU A 118 6.95 12.47 9.36
C LEU A 118 7.67 12.50 7.99
N ALA A 119 8.08 13.68 7.51
CA ALA A 119 8.88 13.81 6.30
C ALA A 119 10.27 13.15 6.39
N GLN A 120 10.76 12.92 7.61
CA GLN A 120 12.01 12.21 7.91
C GLN A 120 11.79 10.74 8.26
N LEU A 121 10.54 10.28 8.39
CA LEU A 121 10.25 8.85 8.56
C LEU A 121 10.65 8.12 7.27
N SER A 122 11.49 7.09 7.40
CA SER A 122 11.91 6.25 6.27
C SER A 122 11.41 4.81 6.38
N ASP A 123 11.18 4.32 7.59
CA ASP A 123 10.60 3.01 7.84
C ASP A 123 10.08 2.91 9.28
N TRP A 124 9.40 1.82 9.60
CA TRP A 124 9.04 1.46 10.98
C TRP A 124 8.95 -0.07 11.08
N ALA A 125 9.12 -0.60 12.29
CA ALA A 125 8.98 -2.03 12.53
C ALA A 125 8.51 -2.32 13.96
N PHE A 126 7.77 -3.41 14.12
CA PHE A 126 7.55 -4.07 15.41
C PHE A 126 7.35 -5.57 15.18
N PHE A 127 7.46 -6.39 16.22
CA PHE A 127 7.14 -7.81 16.13
C PHE A 127 5.76 -8.08 16.70
N GLU A 128 4.98 -8.91 16.01
CA GLU A 128 3.74 -9.50 16.50
C GLU A 128 3.92 -11.02 16.48
N HIS A 129 3.93 -11.65 17.66
CA HIS A 129 4.16 -13.10 17.81
C HIS A 129 5.43 -13.61 17.08
N GLY A 130 6.51 -12.83 17.17
CA GLY A 130 7.79 -13.14 16.52
C GLY A 130 7.83 -12.89 15.01
N ARG A 131 6.78 -12.29 14.42
CA ARG A 131 6.72 -11.89 13.00
C ARG A 131 6.84 -10.38 12.85
N MET A 132 7.76 -9.93 12.01
CA MET A 132 8.10 -8.52 11.83
C MET A 132 7.07 -7.82 10.94
N GLN A 133 6.39 -6.86 11.52
CA GLN A 133 5.51 -5.89 10.87
C GLN A 133 6.34 -4.72 10.33
N GLY A 134 5.90 -4.13 9.22
CA GLY A 134 6.65 -3.05 8.56
C GLY A 134 7.97 -3.52 7.95
N ASN A 135 9.03 -2.73 8.15
CA ASN A 135 10.36 -2.89 7.59
C ASN A 135 10.34 -2.97 6.05
N PHE A 136 9.66 -1.99 5.44
CA PHE A 136 9.43 -1.93 4.00
C PHE A 136 10.72 -1.81 3.20
N THR A 137 11.72 -1.12 3.75
CA THR A 137 13.03 -0.96 3.14
C THR A 137 13.77 -2.30 3.04
N LEU A 138 13.73 -3.15 4.07
CA LEU A 138 14.24 -4.52 3.98
C LEU A 138 13.46 -5.34 2.94
N ARG A 139 12.14 -5.17 2.84
CA ARG A 139 11.31 -5.87 1.84
C ARG A 139 11.73 -5.54 0.41
N ALA A 140 11.98 -4.25 0.12
CA ALA A 140 12.50 -3.81 -1.17
C ALA A 140 13.92 -4.34 -1.46
N MET A 141 14.71 -4.64 -0.42
CA MET A 141 16.04 -5.22 -0.58
C MET A 141 16.06 -6.73 -0.80
N LEU A 142 14.99 -7.46 -0.43
CA LEU A 142 14.93 -8.93 -0.56
C LEU A 142 15.39 -9.47 -1.94
N PRO A 143 14.94 -8.92 -3.10
CA PRO A 143 15.34 -9.42 -4.41
C PRO A 143 16.86 -9.27 -4.69
N ARG A 144 17.51 -8.33 -4.01
CA ARG A 144 18.94 -7.99 -4.16
C ARG A 144 19.82 -8.78 -3.18
N MET A 145 19.24 -9.36 -2.13
CA MET A 145 19.97 -10.14 -1.12
C MET A 145 20.37 -11.54 -1.62
N PRO A 146 21.50 -12.10 -1.14
CA PRO A 146 21.83 -13.51 -1.31
C PRO A 146 20.71 -14.43 -0.85
N ARG A 147 20.49 -15.54 -1.56
CA ARG A 147 19.36 -16.46 -1.33
C ARG A 147 19.20 -16.89 0.14
N ALA A 148 20.28 -17.24 0.83
CA ALA A 148 20.23 -17.66 2.23
C ALA A 148 19.70 -16.55 3.16
N GLN A 149 20.18 -15.32 2.97
CA GLN A 149 19.75 -14.16 3.77
C GLN A 149 18.31 -13.76 3.43
N ARG A 150 17.94 -13.82 2.14
CA ARG A 150 16.57 -13.56 1.66
C ARG A 150 15.56 -14.52 2.29
N GLU A 151 15.85 -15.82 2.32
CA GLU A 151 14.95 -16.81 2.92
C GLU A 151 14.86 -16.64 4.43
N GLN A 152 15.95 -16.31 5.11
CA GLN A 152 15.93 -15.98 6.54
C GLN A 152 15.05 -14.75 6.82
N ALA A 153 15.22 -13.67 6.07
CA ALA A 153 14.40 -12.47 6.21
C ALA A 153 12.91 -12.75 5.92
N ARG A 154 12.60 -13.55 4.89
CA ARG A 154 11.21 -13.96 4.55
C ARG A 154 10.51 -14.76 5.64
N GLN A 155 11.25 -15.57 6.40
CA GLN A 155 10.67 -16.33 7.52
C GLN A 155 10.23 -15.41 8.67
N MET A 156 10.93 -14.29 8.84
CA MET A 156 10.68 -13.31 9.91
C MET A 156 9.65 -12.27 9.51
N LEU A 157 9.66 -11.80 8.26
CA LEU A 157 8.76 -10.76 7.78
C LEU A 157 7.31 -11.24 7.72
N GLU A 158 6.40 -10.39 8.18
CA GLU A 158 4.99 -10.67 8.05
C GLU A 158 4.54 -10.54 6.61
N THR A 159 3.70 -11.44 6.12
CA THR A 159 3.30 -11.49 4.70
C THR A 159 2.28 -10.43 4.31
N ARG A 160 1.71 -9.72 5.28
CA ARG A 160 0.62 -8.72 5.12
C ARG A 160 1.06 -7.42 4.44
N TRP A 161 2.29 -6.99 4.66
CA TRP A 161 2.89 -5.78 4.05
C TRP A 161 3.47 -6.06 2.66
N ASP A 162 2.72 -6.79 1.86
CA ASP A 162 3.23 -7.36 0.63
C ASP A 162 3.57 -6.29 -0.43
N THR A 163 4.87 -6.05 -0.61
CA THR A 163 5.41 -5.11 -1.61
C THR A 163 5.70 -5.78 -2.95
N ARG A 164 5.38 -7.09 -3.12
CA ARG A 164 5.63 -7.83 -4.37
C ARG A 164 5.07 -7.05 -5.56
N GLU A 165 5.90 -6.88 -6.59
CA GLU A 165 5.52 -6.16 -7.81
C GLU A 165 4.21 -6.71 -8.40
N LEU A 166 3.33 -5.79 -8.84
CA LEU A 166 2.15 -6.17 -9.59
C LEU A 166 2.56 -6.56 -11.00
N ALA A 167 2.42 -7.84 -11.33
CA ALA A 167 2.45 -8.27 -12.71
C ALA A 167 1.14 -7.83 -13.39
N HIS A 168 1.28 -7.36 -14.63
CA HIS A 168 0.19 -6.81 -15.40
C HIS A 168 -0.01 -7.65 -16.64
N LEU A 169 -1.20 -8.24 -16.74
CA LEU A 169 -1.69 -8.98 -17.89
C LEU A 169 -2.60 -8.03 -18.70
N PRO A 170 -2.06 -7.40 -19.76
CA PRO A 170 -2.78 -6.38 -20.49
C PRO A 170 -3.90 -6.97 -21.34
N TRP A 171 -4.84 -6.12 -21.78
CA TRP A 171 -5.88 -6.49 -22.72
C TRP A 171 -6.11 -5.37 -23.74
N PRO A 172 -6.07 -5.65 -25.06
CA PRO A 172 -5.68 -6.92 -25.70
C PRO A 172 -4.29 -7.43 -25.27
N GLU A 173 -4.02 -8.72 -25.39
CA GLU A 173 -2.77 -9.34 -24.89
C GLU A 173 -1.50 -8.72 -25.50
N ASN A 174 -1.61 -8.20 -26.72
CA ASN A 174 -0.55 -7.52 -27.45
C ASN A 174 -0.59 -5.98 -27.32
N ALA A 175 -1.35 -5.44 -26.35
CA ALA A 175 -1.42 -4.02 -26.12
C ALA A 175 -0.02 -3.42 -25.87
N VAL A 176 0.28 -2.33 -26.59
CA VAL A 176 1.55 -1.63 -26.48
C VAL A 176 1.56 -0.82 -25.18
N MET A 177 2.64 -0.97 -24.40
CA MET A 177 2.83 -0.33 -23.11
C MET A 177 4.10 0.52 -23.14
N PRO A 178 4.07 1.82 -22.77
CA PRO A 178 5.27 2.67 -22.75
C PRO A 178 6.32 2.18 -21.75
N GLY A 179 5.87 1.83 -20.54
CA GLY A 179 6.73 1.28 -19.48
C GLY A 179 7.71 2.27 -18.85
N GLN A 180 7.53 3.58 -19.09
CA GLN A 180 8.40 4.64 -18.56
C GLN A 180 7.79 5.28 -17.29
N PRO A 181 8.31 4.98 -16.08
CA PRO A 181 7.83 5.57 -14.84
C PRO A 181 7.74 7.10 -14.90
N ARG A 182 6.76 7.66 -14.19
CA ARG A 182 6.70 9.12 -13.97
C ARG A 182 7.74 9.52 -12.89
N PRO A 183 8.26 10.75 -12.93
CA PRO A 183 9.02 11.30 -11.82
C PRO A 183 8.20 11.33 -10.53
N ASP A 184 8.84 11.06 -9.39
CA ASP A 184 8.19 11.00 -8.07
C ASP A 184 8.09 12.38 -7.43
N ASP A 185 7.34 13.27 -8.08
CA ASP A 185 7.00 14.57 -7.52
C ASP A 185 5.97 14.41 -6.39
N ILE A 186 6.14 15.11 -5.27
CA ILE A 186 5.11 15.12 -4.20
C ILE A 186 3.86 15.82 -4.75
N SER A 187 2.72 15.14 -4.71
CA SER A 187 1.44 15.76 -5.06
C SER A 187 0.88 16.55 -3.89
N HIS A 188 0.30 17.71 -4.20
CA HIS A 188 -0.48 18.53 -3.27
C HIS A 188 -2.00 18.40 -3.53
N GLY A 189 -2.39 17.42 -4.36
CA GLY A 189 -3.76 17.24 -4.83
C GLY A 189 -4.12 18.12 -6.03
N ASP A 190 -5.20 17.75 -6.72
CA ASP A 190 -5.77 18.48 -7.85
C ASP A 190 -7.19 18.92 -7.53
N SER A 191 -7.36 20.22 -7.21
CA SER A 191 -8.65 20.77 -6.81
C SER A 191 -9.76 20.58 -7.84
N VAL A 192 -9.46 20.65 -9.15
CA VAL A 192 -10.48 20.50 -10.21
C VAL A 192 -10.93 19.05 -10.30
N LEU A 193 -10.00 18.10 -10.15
CA LEU A 193 -10.31 16.69 -10.07
C LEU A 193 -11.15 16.36 -8.83
N MET A 194 -10.70 16.82 -7.65
CA MET A 194 -11.37 16.55 -6.37
C MET A 194 -12.80 17.10 -6.37
N GLU A 195 -13.01 18.33 -6.85
CA GLU A 195 -14.33 18.94 -6.97
C GLU A 195 -15.22 18.19 -7.98
N GLY A 196 -14.73 17.98 -9.21
CA GLY A 196 -15.56 17.39 -10.27
C GLY A 196 -15.86 15.90 -10.07
N VAL A 197 -14.95 15.14 -9.45
CA VAL A 197 -15.24 13.77 -9.02
C VAL A 197 -16.15 13.79 -7.80
N GLY A 198 -15.91 14.65 -6.80
CA GLY A 198 -16.78 14.82 -5.64
C GLY A 198 -18.24 15.07 -6.03
N ASP A 199 -18.48 16.05 -6.90
CA ASP A 199 -19.81 16.37 -7.45
C ASP A 199 -20.47 15.17 -8.16
N HIS A 200 -19.67 14.40 -8.89
CA HIS A 200 -20.15 13.20 -9.58
C HIS A 200 -20.56 12.11 -8.60
N LEU A 201 -19.75 11.86 -7.58
CA LEU A 201 -20.07 10.91 -6.52
C LEU A 201 -21.33 11.36 -5.76
N GLU A 202 -21.45 12.65 -5.43
CA GLU A 202 -22.62 13.17 -4.71
C GLU A 202 -23.91 13.08 -5.51
N ARG A 203 -23.85 13.33 -6.81
CA ARG A 203 -24.99 13.18 -7.72
C ARG A 203 -25.54 11.75 -7.73
N HIS A 204 -24.67 10.75 -7.58
CA HIS A 204 -25.04 9.34 -7.67
C HIS A 204 -25.35 8.69 -6.31
N PHE A 205 -24.69 9.12 -5.24
CA PHE A 205 -24.75 8.43 -3.94
C PHE A 205 -25.20 9.32 -2.78
N GLY A 206 -25.46 10.60 -3.03
CA GLY A 206 -25.78 11.60 -2.00
C GLY A 206 -24.52 12.20 -1.36
N LYS A 207 -24.71 13.02 -0.32
CA LYS A 207 -23.61 13.75 0.33
C LYS A 207 -22.45 12.84 0.73
N ILE A 208 -21.23 13.29 0.51
CA ILE A 208 -20.02 12.56 0.90
C ILE A 208 -20.02 12.38 2.43
N PRO A 209 -19.98 11.13 2.95
CA PRO A 209 -20.04 10.88 4.39
C PRO A 209 -18.75 11.27 5.12
N ARG A 210 -17.61 10.83 4.58
CA ARG A 210 -16.24 11.09 5.07
C ARG A 210 -15.26 10.75 3.96
N VAL A 211 -14.26 11.59 3.74
CA VAL A 211 -13.13 11.30 2.85
C VAL A 211 -11.96 10.79 3.69
N PHE A 212 -11.26 9.78 3.21
CA PHE A 212 -10.03 9.29 3.80
C PHE A 212 -8.86 9.82 2.99
N HIS A 213 -8.20 10.83 3.55
CA HIS A 213 -7.06 11.49 2.92
C HIS A 213 -5.77 10.69 3.09
N GLU A 214 -4.94 10.72 2.06
CA GLU A 214 -3.61 10.15 2.15
C GLU A 214 -2.65 11.08 2.92
N ILE A 215 -1.97 10.55 3.92
CA ILE A 215 -1.06 11.33 4.78
C ILE A 215 0.20 11.77 4.01
N VAL A 216 0.70 10.91 3.11
CA VAL A 216 1.87 11.20 2.27
C VAL A 216 1.60 10.73 0.86
N SER A 217 1.73 11.65 -0.10
CA SER A 217 1.29 11.46 -1.49
C SER A 217 2.44 11.56 -2.49
N PRO A 218 3.28 10.51 -2.58
CA PRO A 218 4.28 10.42 -3.64
C PRO A 218 3.56 10.28 -4.97
N SER A 219 3.94 11.08 -5.97
CA SER A 219 3.42 11.05 -7.35
C SER A 219 1.93 11.43 -7.55
N ALA A 220 1.03 11.15 -6.60
CA ALA A 220 -0.40 11.44 -6.63
C ALA A 220 -1.03 11.39 -5.23
N HIS A 221 -2.09 12.16 -4.97
CA HIS A 221 -2.86 12.18 -3.72
C HIS A 221 -4.06 11.23 -3.81
N ILE A 222 -3.88 9.96 -3.41
CA ILE A 222 -4.90 8.92 -3.59
C ILE A 222 -5.87 8.91 -2.39
N ASP A 223 -6.95 9.68 -2.51
CA ASP A 223 -8.02 9.74 -1.52
C ASP A 223 -9.09 8.66 -1.76
N LEU A 224 -9.70 8.18 -0.67
CA LEU A 224 -10.78 7.19 -0.73
C LEU A 224 -12.11 7.78 -0.26
N TYR A 225 -13.17 7.53 -1.04
CA TYR A 225 -14.54 8.00 -0.82
C TYR A 225 -15.47 6.82 -0.55
N PRO A 226 -15.60 6.38 0.71
CA PRO A 226 -16.52 5.33 1.10
C PRO A 226 -17.96 5.85 1.24
N TYR A 227 -18.86 5.20 0.50
CA TYR A 227 -20.30 5.33 0.60
C TYR A 227 -20.89 4.05 1.20
N PRO A 228 -21.34 4.08 2.48
CA PRO A 228 -21.94 2.94 3.16
C PRO A 228 -23.11 2.32 2.39
N ALA A 229 -23.37 1.04 2.65
CA ALA A 229 -24.45 0.31 2.03
C ALA A 229 -25.79 0.87 2.50
N THR A 230 -26.81 0.76 1.67
CA THR A 230 -28.18 1.14 2.00
C THR A 230 -29.11 -0.02 1.70
N VAL A 231 -30.37 0.08 2.12
CA VAL A 231 -31.39 -0.93 1.78
C VAL A 231 -31.58 -1.04 0.26
N GLN A 232 -31.45 0.07 -0.48
CA GLN A 232 -31.63 0.10 -1.94
C GLN A 232 -30.36 -0.28 -2.72
N ARG A 233 -29.20 -0.10 -2.09
CA ARG A 233 -27.88 -0.47 -2.63
C ARG A 233 -27.17 -1.32 -1.57
N PRO A 234 -27.40 -2.65 -1.56
CA PRO A 234 -26.94 -3.54 -0.50
C PRO A 234 -25.45 -3.90 -0.66
N PHE A 235 -24.61 -2.89 -0.86
CA PHE A 235 -23.15 -2.97 -0.93
C PHE A 235 -22.55 -1.57 -0.70
N HIS A 236 -21.33 -1.49 -0.19
CA HIS A 236 -20.54 -0.28 -0.10
C HIS A 236 -19.97 0.10 -1.47
N VAL A 237 -19.75 1.39 -1.71
CA VAL A 237 -18.99 1.90 -2.86
C VAL A 237 -17.79 2.62 -2.32
N ILE A 238 -16.59 2.24 -2.74
CA ILE A 238 -15.34 2.93 -2.43
C ILE A 238 -14.82 3.48 -3.76
N ALA A 239 -14.78 4.79 -3.92
CA ALA A 239 -14.21 5.43 -5.10
C ALA A 239 -12.87 6.10 -4.76
N THR A 240 -11.97 6.18 -5.74
CA THR A 240 -10.73 6.95 -5.61
C THR A 240 -10.88 8.36 -6.18
N THR A 241 -10.11 9.29 -5.64
CA THR A 241 -9.60 10.42 -6.42
C THR A 241 -8.08 10.42 -6.33
N GLY A 242 -7.40 10.89 -7.36
CA GLY A 242 -5.94 11.02 -7.38
C GLY A 242 -5.30 10.22 -8.51
N MET A 243 -5.93 9.11 -8.92
CA MET A 243 -5.43 8.32 -10.06
C MET A 243 -5.43 9.17 -11.33
N ALA A 244 -6.42 10.05 -11.50
CA ALA A 244 -6.58 10.92 -12.65
C ALA A 244 -5.95 12.32 -12.51
N GLU A 245 -5.08 12.57 -11.53
CA GLU A 245 -4.34 13.86 -11.47
C GLU A 245 -3.44 14.05 -12.68
N LYS A 246 -2.84 12.95 -13.17
CA LYS A 246 -2.08 12.92 -14.42
C LYS A 246 -2.74 11.95 -15.40
N PRO A 247 -2.73 12.24 -16.71
CA PRO A 247 -3.19 11.28 -17.70
C PRO A 247 -2.33 10.01 -17.65
N MET A 248 -2.86 8.86 -18.04
CA MET A 248 -2.06 7.68 -18.32
C MET A 248 -1.22 7.91 -19.57
N GLN A 249 -0.05 7.27 -19.63
CA GLN A 249 0.80 7.34 -20.81
C GLN A 249 0.25 6.38 -21.87
N LEU A 250 -0.28 6.94 -22.95
CA LEU A 250 -0.76 6.18 -24.10
C LEU A 250 0.24 6.34 -25.26
N MET A 251 0.47 5.24 -25.99
CA MET A 251 1.22 5.28 -27.25
C MET A 251 0.30 5.70 -28.40
N GLU A 252 0.88 6.26 -29.46
CA GLU A 252 0.14 6.62 -30.66
C GLU A 252 -0.67 5.41 -31.20
N GLY A 253 -1.97 5.63 -31.45
CA GLY A 253 -2.88 4.59 -31.95
C GLY A 253 -3.55 3.72 -30.89
N VAL A 254 -3.17 3.82 -29.61
CA VAL A 254 -3.86 3.12 -28.51
C VAL A 254 -5.21 3.78 -28.22
N GLN A 255 -6.29 2.99 -28.25
CA GLN A 255 -7.63 3.42 -27.89
C GLN A 255 -7.90 3.07 -26.42
N ALA A 256 -7.58 3.98 -25.51
CA ALA A 256 -7.82 3.82 -24.08
C ALA A 256 -8.16 5.18 -23.44
N ASP A 257 -8.70 5.16 -22.22
CA ASP A 257 -8.97 6.38 -21.46
C ASP A 257 -7.69 6.90 -20.79
N GLU A 258 -7.36 8.18 -20.99
CA GLU A 258 -6.21 8.81 -20.35
C GLU A 258 -6.45 9.06 -18.86
N TRP A 259 -7.66 9.48 -18.48
CA TRP A 259 -8.00 9.76 -17.08
C TRP A 259 -8.96 8.70 -16.56
N VAL A 260 -8.49 7.90 -15.61
CA VAL A 260 -9.27 6.86 -14.97
C VAL A 260 -9.23 7.06 -13.45
N GLU A 261 -10.38 6.87 -12.82
CA GLU A 261 -10.50 6.63 -11.38
C GLU A 261 -11.04 5.20 -11.15
N LEU A 262 -10.77 4.67 -9.97
CA LEU A 262 -11.14 3.30 -9.61
C LEU A 262 -12.32 3.30 -8.64
N VAL A 263 -13.12 2.26 -8.75
CA VAL A 263 -14.16 1.95 -7.77
C VAL A 263 -14.07 0.51 -7.32
N MET A 264 -14.56 0.26 -6.11
CA MET A 264 -14.65 -1.05 -5.49
C MET A 264 -15.99 -1.18 -4.78
N LEU A 265 -16.64 -2.33 -4.92
CA LEU A 265 -17.94 -2.64 -4.38
C LEU A 265 -17.81 -3.74 -3.32
N LEU A 266 -17.94 -3.38 -2.06
CA LEU A 266 -17.79 -4.33 -0.93
C LEU A 266 -19.16 -4.72 -0.36
N PRO A 267 -19.32 -5.93 0.19
CA PRO A 267 -20.58 -6.32 0.82
C PRO A 267 -20.87 -5.45 2.06
N PRO A 268 -22.13 -5.31 2.51
CA PRO A 268 -22.52 -4.50 3.67
C PRO A 268 -21.87 -4.92 5.00
N SER A 269 -21.33 -6.13 5.05
CA SER A 269 -20.63 -6.67 6.21
C SER A 269 -19.18 -6.21 6.32
N TRP A 270 -18.64 -5.55 5.29
CA TRP A 270 -17.25 -5.10 5.32
C TRP A 270 -17.11 -3.83 6.18
N PRO A 271 -16.20 -3.80 7.17
CA PRO A 271 -16.11 -2.66 8.06
C PRO A 271 -15.50 -1.43 7.36
N LEU A 272 -16.05 -0.25 7.65
CA LEU A 272 -15.64 1.04 7.08
C LEU A 272 -15.13 2.03 8.14
N GLU A 273 -15.12 1.62 9.41
CA GLU A 273 -14.53 2.34 10.52
C GLU A 273 -13.00 2.33 10.37
N GLN A 274 -12.36 3.46 10.69
CA GLN A 274 -10.92 3.62 10.48
C GLN A 274 -10.12 2.65 11.35
N GLU A 275 -10.60 2.40 12.56
CA GLU A 275 -10.02 1.48 13.53
C GLU A 275 -10.04 0.04 13.01
N ALA A 276 -11.05 -0.32 12.21
CA ALA A 276 -11.13 -1.66 11.63
C ALA A 276 -10.11 -1.88 10.51
N TRP A 277 -9.65 -0.81 9.87
CA TRP A 277 -8.60 -0.85 8.83
C TRP A 277 -7.19 -1.02 9.41
N ASN A 278 -7.05 -1.00 10.73
CA ASN A 278 -5.84 -1.51 11.39
C ASN A 278 -5.75 -3.04 11.34
N ASP A 279 -6.85 -3.73 11.03
CA ASP A 279 -6.80 -5.15 10.73
C ASP A 279 -6.62 -5.36 9.23
N GLU A 280 -5.52 -6.00 8.86
CA GLU A 280 -5.22 -6.35 7.49
C GLU A 280 -6.30 -7.24 6.85
N GLY A 281 -6.96 -8.10 7.62
CA GLY A 281 -8.08 -8.90 7.13
C GLY A 281 -9.23 -8.06 6.56
N HIS A 282 -9.31 -6.79 6.98
CA HIS A 282 -10.25 -5.80 6.45
C HIS A 282 -9.61 -4.80 5.47
N TYR A 283 -8.31 -4.52 5.62
CA TYR A 283 -7.61 -3.47 4.86
C TYR A 283 -7.11 -3.91 3.47
N TRP A 284 -6.88 -5.21 3.25
CA TRP A 284 -6.33 -5.71 1.99
C TRP A 284 -7.03 -5.19 0.72
N PRO A 285 -8.37 -5.02 0.65
CA PRO A 285 -9.02 -4.52 -0.56
C PRO A 285 -8.67 -3.06 -0.83
N PHE A 286 -8.57 -2.25 0.23
CA PHE A 286 -8.21 -0.82 0.16
C PHE A 286 -6.75 -0.64 -0.24
N ARG A 287 -5.84 -1.47 0.29
CA ARG A 287 -4.44 -1.50 -0.18
C ARG A 287 -4.39 -1.82 -1.67
N TRP A 288 -5.12 -2.84 -2.12
CA TRP A 288 -5.13 -3.20 -3.54
C TRP A 288 -5.70 -2.09 -4.43
N LEU A 289 -6.79 -1.45 -4.00
CA LEU A 289 -7.36 -0.30 -4.69
C LEU A 289 -6.32 0.82 -4.89
N LYS A 290 -5.61 1.21 -3.82
CA LYS A 290 -4.56 2.23 -3.90
C LYS A 290 -3.37 1.79 -4.75
N ARG A 291 -2.92 0.54 -4.61
CA ARG A 291 -1.80 0.02 -5.42
C ARG A 291 -2.11 0.01 -6.91
N VAL A 292 -3.33 -0.36 -7.29
CA VAL A 292 -3.75 -0.32 -8.69
C VAL A 292 -3.87 1.14 -9.17
N ALA A 293 -4.36 2.06 -8.33
CA ALA A 293 -4.41 3.50 -8.66
C ALA A 293 -3.01 4.09 -8.93
N ARG A 294 -2.00 3.65 -8.18
CA ARG A 294 -0.60 4.10 -8.30
C ARG A 294 0.16 3.43 -9.44
N PHE A 295 -0.29 2.28 -9.92
CA PHE A 295 0.43 1.46 -10.88
C PHE A 295 0.89 2.21 -12.13
N HIS A 296 0.04 3.10 -12.68
CA HIS A 296 0.39 3.84 -13.91
C HIS A 296 1.43 4.92 -13.68
N TYR A 297 1.43 5.57 -12.50
CA TYR A 297 2.48 6.49 -12.08
C TYR A 297 3.81 5.76 -11.99
N GLU A 298 3.79 4.65 -11.27
CA GLU A 298 4.98 3.90 -10.98
C GLU A 298 5.58 3.28 -12.25
N THR A 299 4.76 2.75 -13.15
CA THR A 299 5.27 1.92 -14.26
C THR A 299 5.23 2.62 -15.61
N GLY A 300 4.50 3.74 -15.74
CA GLY A 300 4.22 4.36 -17.04
C GLY A 300 3.34 3.53 -17.96
N ARG A 301 2.73 2.45 -17.45
CA ARG A 301 1.80 1.60 -18.20
C ARG A 301 0.36 2.03 -17.94
N TRP A 302 -0.48 1.95 -18.95
CA TRP A 302 -1.89 2.31 -18.81
C TRP A 302 -2.76 1.13 -18.34
N LEU A 303 -3.88 1.47 -17.72
CA LEU A 303 -4.88 0.54 -17.19
C LEU A 303 -6.20 0.75 -17.93
N GLY A 304 -6.86 -0.35 -18.30
CA GLY A 304 -8.13 -0.33 -19.02
C GLY A 304 -8.99 -1.55 -18.73
N GLU A 305 -10.21 -1.52 -19.26
CA GLU A 305 -11.16 -2.63 -19.15
C GLU A 305 -10.58 -3.91 -19.77
N GLY A 306 -10.70 -5.02 -19.04
CA GLY A 306 -10.09 -6.29 -19.38
C GLY A 306 -8.69 -6.50 -18.82
N HIS A 307 -8.00 -5.49 -18.28
CA HIS A 307 -6.66 -5.69 -17.69
C HIS A 307 -6.74 -6.53 -16.41
N VAL A 308 -5.78 -7.42 -16.19
CA VAL A 308 -5.63 -8.16 -14.93
C VAL A 308 -4.30 -7.85 -14.26
N LEU A 309 -4.32 -7.73 -12.93
CA LEU A 309 -3.14 -7.56 -12.10
C LEU A 309 -3.03 -8.72 -11.09
N THR A 310 -1.80 -9.20 -10.88
CA THR A 310 -1.46 -10.30 -9.95
C THR A 310 -0.22 -9.95 -9.12
N HIS A 311 -0.01 -10.65 -8.01
CA HIS A 311 1.31 -10.66 -7.36
C HIS A 311 2.27 -11.55 -8.14
N GLY A 312 3.19 -10.94 -8.91
CA GLY A 312 4.12 -11.69 -9.77
C GLY A 312 3.43 -12.45 -10.91
N ALA A 313 4.25 -13.10 -11.75
CA ALA A 313 3.78 -13.79 -12.95
C ALA A 313 2.91 -15.02 -12.64
N GLU A 314 3.22 -15.74 -11.57
CA GLU A 314 2.39 -16.80 -11.03
C GLU A 314 1.44 -16.19 -9.97
N PRO A 315 0.11 -16.26 -10.15
CA PRO A 315 -0.84 -15.69 -9.20
C PRO A 315 -0.63 -16.26 -7.80
N ALA A 316 -0.50 -15.37 -6.82
CA ALA A 316 -0.38 -15.73 -5.41
C ALA A 316 -1.46 -15.01 -4.60
N PRO A 317 -1.93 -15.59 -3.48
CA PRO A 317 -2.96 -15.00 -2.66
C PRO A 317 -2.65 -13.54 -2.30
N ILE A 318 -3.69 -12.71 -2.37
CA ILE A 318 -3.67 -11.28 -2.04
C ILE A 318 -3.43 -11.06 -0.55
N ASP A 319 -4.11 -11.86 0.26
CA ASP A 319 -3.96 -11.89 1.70
C ASP A 319 -4.30 -13.30 2.21
N PRO A 320 -3.61 -13.84 3.24
CA PRO A 320 -3.92 -15.14 3.81
C PRO A 320 -5.36 -15.32 4.29
N SER A 321 -6.08 -14.23 4.60
CA SER A 321 -7.48 -14.23 5.04
C SER A 321 -8.49 -14.38 3.91
N CYS A 322 -8.06 -14.31 2.63
CA CYS A 322 -8.97 -14.34 1.49
C CYS A 322 -8.60 -15.41 0.45
N ARG A 323 -9.54 -15.71 -0.45
CA ARG A 323 -9.34 -16.69 -1.54
C ARG A 323 -8.85 -16.08 -2.86
N TYR A 324 -8.68 -14.75 -2.89
CA TYR A 324 -8.37 -14.00 -4.10
C TYR A 324 -6.86 -13.92 -4.33
N ASP A 325 -6.44 -13.91 -5.58
CA ASP A 325 -5.02 -13.85 -5.97
C ASP A 325 -4.75 -12.91 -7.17
N SER A 326 -5.81 -12.26 -7.66
CA SER A 326 -5.76 -11.40 -8.84
C SER A 326 -6.93 -10.41 -8.88
N VAL A 327 -6.77 -9.36 -9.68
CA VAL A 327 -7.76 -8.30 -9.88
C VAL A 327 -7.99 -8.07 -11.36
N LEU A 328 -9.25 -8.12 -11.80
CA LEU A 328 -9.69 -7.69 -13.12
C LEU A 328 -10.24 -6.26 -13.04
N LEU A 329 -9.88 -5.43 -14.02
CA LEU A 329 -10.49 -4.11 -14.23
C LEU A 329 -11.62 -4.22 -15.26
N ALA A 330 -12.82 -3.75 -14.93
CA ALA A 330 -13.95 -3.73 -15.85
C ALA A 330 -14.95 -2.62 -15.51
N ALA A 331 -15.96 -2.40 -16.36
CA ALA A 331 -17.01 -1.43 -16.03
C ALA A 331 -17.74 -1.78 -14.71
N PRO A 332 -18.12 -0.78 -13.89
CA PRO A 332 -18.92 -1.00 -12.68
C PRO A 332 -20.39 -1.28 -13.03
N ARG A 333 -20.71 -2.52 -13.45
CA ARG A 333 -22.03 -2.88 -13.99
C ARG A 333 -23.16 -2.83 -12.95
N ALA A 334 -22.83 -2.99 -11.67
CA ALA A 334 -23.76 -2.81 -10.56
C ALA A 334 -24.10 -1.34 -10.26
N LEU A 335 -23.38 -0.38 -10.86
CA LEU A 335 -23.64 1.06 -10.69
C LEU A 335 -24.48 1.61 -11.86
N PRO A 336 -25.20 2.75 -11.67
CA PRO A 336 -26.00 3.36 -12.71
C PRO A 336 -25.19 3.61 -13.99
N ALA A 337 -25.77 3.43 -15.17
CA ALA A 337 -25.06 3.61 -16.44
C ALA A 337 -24.41 5.00 -16.58
N GLY A 338 -25.05 6.05 -16.06
CA GLY A 338 -24.52 7.42 -16.03
C GLY A 338 -23.32 7.63 -15.10
N PHE A 339 -23.03 6.71 -14.19
CA PHE A 339 -21.89 6.80 -13.28
C PHE A 339 -20.54 6.61 -14.00
N GLN A 340 -20.55 5.93 -15.14
CA GLN A 340 -19.35 5.41 -15.80
C GLN A 340 -18.31 6.46 -16.19
N ARG A 341 -18.72 7.71 -16.39
CA ARG A 341 -17.84 8.81 -16.82
C ARG A 341 -18.35 10.13 -16.28
N THR A 342 -17.42 11.05 -15.98
CA THR A 342 -17.73 12.46 -15.72
C THR A 342 -16.82 13.36 -16.54
N THR A 343 -17.27 14.57 -16.84
CA THR A 343 -16.46 15.62 -17.49
C THR A 343 -16.22 16.72 -16.46
N LEU A 344 -14.95 17.03 -16.22
CA LEU A 344 -14.53 18.05 -15.27
C LEU A 344 -14.65 19.46 -15.90
N SER A 345 -14.56 20.49 -15.06
CA SER A 345 -14.68 21.89 -15.49
C SER A 345 -13.57 22.35 -16.44
N ASP A 346 -12.41 21.70 -16.41
CA ASP A 346 -11.28 21.92 -17.32
C ASP A 346 -11.36 21.10 -18.62
N GLY A 347 -12.43 20.32 -18.80
CA GLY A 347 -12.66 19.50 -19.98
C GLY A 347 -12.09 18.07 -19.93
N ARG A 348 -11.35 17.70 -18.87
CA ARG A 348 -10.93 16.31 -18.69
C ARG A 348 -12.14 15.38 -18.59
N SER A 349 -12.05 14.24 -19.27
CA SER A 349 -13.06 13.19 -19.20
C SER A 349 -12.54 12.04 -18.35
N VAL A 350 -13.07 11.89 -17.14
CA VAL A 350 -12.65 10.85 -16.19
C VAL A 350 -13.56 9.63 -16.32
N ARG A 351 -12.96 8.47 -16.61
CA ARG A 351 -13.63 7.17 -16.66
C ARG A 351 -13.53 6.46 -15.31
N PHE A 352 -14.61 5.81 -14.86
CA PHE A 352 -14.57 4.94 -13.67
C PHE A 352 -14.48 3.46 -14.06
N LEU A 353 -13.46 2.76 -13.56
CA LEU A 353 -13.32 1.30 -13.68
C LEU A 353 -13.45 0.64 -12.31
N CYS A 354 -14.08 -0.53 -12.28
CA CYS A 354 -14.27 -1.34 -11.08
C CYS A 354 -13.19 -2.41 -10.97
N LEU A 355 -12.70 -2.63 -9.75
CA LEU A 355 -11.90 -3.80 -9.41
C LEU A 355 -12.82 -4.99 -9.16
N TYR A 356 -12.53 -6.12 -9.77
CA TYR A 356 -13.16 -7.42 -9.47
C TYR A 356 -12.07 -8.40 -9.05
N PHE A 357 -12.08 -8.80 -7.79
CA PHE A 357 -11.12 -9.77 -7.28
C PHE A 357 -11.48 -11.17 -7.80
N LEU A 358 -10.48 -11.90 -8.28
CA LEU A 358 -10.65 -13.22 -8.88
C LEU A 358 -9.96 -14.28 -8.02
N ASP A 359 -10.69 -15.34 -7.75
CA ASP A 359 -10.16 -16.58 -7.19
C ASP A 359 -9.84 -17.58 -8.32
N ALA A 360 -9.32 -18.75 -7.95
CA ALA A 360 -8.92 -19.78 -8.91
C ALA A 360 -10.05 -20.19 -9.86
N SER A 361 -11.29 -20.25 -9.35
CA SER A 361 -12.46 -20.60 -10.17
C SER A 361 -12.78 -19.50 -11.17
N ALA A 362 -12.80 -18.24 -10.73
CA ALA A 362 -13.08 -17.11 -11.60
C ALA A 362 -12.00 -16.92 -12.68
N ARG A 363 -10.72 -17.21 -12.38
CA ARG A 363 -9.68 -17.21 -13.41
C ARG A 363 -9.81 -18.35 -14.40
N ALA A 364 -10.19 -19.55 -13.96
CA ALA A 364 -10.45 -20.68 -14.86
C ALA A 364 -11.59 -20.33 -15.82
N GLU A 365 -12.66 -19.72 -15.31
CA GLU A 365 -13.76 -19.21 -16.13
C GLU A 365 -13.29 -18.14 -17.12
N LEU A 366 -12.46 -17.18 -16.68
CA LEU A 366 -11.88 -16.17 -17.54
C LEU A 366 -11.04 -16.79 -18.68
N GLN A 367 -10.28 -17.84 -18.39
CA GLN A 367 -9.49 -18.57 -19.39
C GLN A 367 -10.39 -19.33 -20.38
N GLU A 368 -11.45 -19.98 -19.88
CA GLU A 368 -12.38 -20.76 -20.71
C GLU A 368 -13.22 -19.88 -21.64
N ARG A 369 -13.80 -18.79 -21.10
CA ARG A 369 -14.70 -17.89 -21.85
C ARG A 369 -13.94 -16.86 -22.68
N GLY A 370 -12.66 -16.66 -22.41
CA GLY A 370 -11.88 -15.53 -22.90
C GLY A 370 -12.30 -14.21 -22.27
N ARG A 371 -11.51 -13.14 -22.50
CA ARG A 371 -11.72 -11.84 -21.84
C ARG A 371 -13.08 -11.22 -22.17
N GLU A 372 -13.44 -11.19 -23.45
CA GLU A 372 -14.72 -10.62 -23.91
C GLU A 372 -15.90 -11.39 -23.32
N GLY A 373 -15.84 -12.73 -23.37
CA GLY A 373 -16.88 -13.59 -22.84
C GLY A 373 -17.05 -13.41 -21.33
N PHE A 374 -15.96 -13.31 -20.59
CA PHE A 374 -15.99 -13.06 -19.14
C PHE A 374 -16.54 -11.68 -18.80
N LEU A 375 -16.08 -10.62 -19.49
CA LEU A 375 -16.56 -9.25 -19.31
C LEU A 375 -18.07 -9.13 -19.59
N ALA A 376 -18.58 -9.82 -20.61
CA ALA A 376 -20.00 -9.87 -20.92
C ALA A 376 -20.83 -10.61 -19.84
N GLY A 377 -20.19 -11.45 -19.04
CA GLY A 377 -20.81 -12.13 -17.89
C GLY A 377 -20.84 -11.31 -16.60
N ILE A 378 -20.17 -10.15 -16.55
CA ILE A 378 -20.26 -9.25 -15.40
C ILE A 378 -21.61 -8.53 -15.47
N ASP A 379 -22.48 -8.84 -14.52
CA ASP A 379 -23.82 -8.27 -14.42
C ASP A 379 -23.93 -7.25 -13.27
N ALA A 380 -25.17 -6.80 -13.01
CA ALA A 380 -25.46 -5.82 -11.97
C ALA A 380 -25.42 -6.38 -10.53
N GLU A 381 -25.27 -7.70 -10.36
CA GLU A 381 -25.22 -8.37 -9.05
C GLU A 381 -23.77 -8.65 -8.61
N ARG A 382 -22.81 -8.65 -9.55
CA ARG A 382 -21.40 -8.89 -9.24
C ARG A 382 -20.77 -7.75 -8.45
N LEU A 383 -20.32 -8.06 -7.23
CA LEU A 383 -19.49 -7.18 -6.39
C LEU A 383 -17.99 -7.42 -6.61
N SER A 384 -17.15 -6.61 -5.97
CA SER A 384 -15.69 -6.74 -6.08
C SER A 384 -15.16 -7.98 -5.34
N VAL A 385 -15.74 -8.33 -4.18
CA VAL A 385 -15.32 -9.41 -3.27
C VAL A 385 -16.47 -10.31 -2.86
#